data_AF-A0A7S2LWR1-F1
#
_entry.id   AF-A0A7S2LWR1-F1
#
_cell.length_a   1.000
_cell.length_b   1.000
_cell.length_c   1.000
_cell.angle_alpha   90.00
_cell.angle_beta   90.00
_cell.angle_gamma   90.00
#
_symmetry.space_group_name_H-M   'P 1'
#
loop_
_entity.id
_entity.type
_entity.pdbx_description
1 polymer ?
#
loop_
_entity_poly.entity_id
_entity_poly.type
_entity_poly.pdbx_seq_one_letter_code
_entity_poly.pdbx_strand_id
1 'polypeptide(L)'
;NESMMYRCIQQGKPFVFDGTLRNKHMSLSMLQDAKRERQLTLVPGDPRGELSVAVILVATDLDVARQRVEDRRLRTGRPVQEDFVRSSNQGARETVKMAEDCDDVDLVVRIDNSSTDGTPPTFLDPASAARLKELTATTLVAHAGVGTKDDVQREPVGLRQAALEAEVARRE
;
A
#
# COMPACT_ATOMS: atom_id res chain seq x y z
N ASN A 1 7.10 -7.59 6.58
CA ASN A 1 6.28 -6.76 5.67
C ASN A 1 6.89 -5.41 5.37
N GLU A 2 7.40 -4.67 6.37
CA GLU A 2 8.02 -3.35 6.14
C GLU A 2 9.17 -3.37 5.11
N SER A 3 10.04 -4.38 5.15
CA SER A 3 11.12 -4.52 4.17
C SER A 3 10.65 -4.67 2.71
N MET A 4 9.45 -5.24 2.49
CA MET A 4 8.87 -5.35 1.15
C MET A 4 8.22 -4.05 0.71
N MET A 5 7.58 -3.33 1.64
CA MET A 5 7.04 -2.00 1.39
C MET A 5 8.13 -1.05 0.89
N TYR A 6 9.24 -0.94 1.61
CA TYR A 6 10.35 -0.06 1.21
C TYR A 6 10.96 -0.44 -0.15
N ARG A 7 11.07 -1.74 -0.45
CA ARG A 7 11.50 -2.19 -1.79
C ARG A 7 10.52 -1.76 -2.89
N CYS A 8 9.22 -1.87 -2.65
CA CYS A 8 8.22 -1.37 -3.61
C CYS A 8 8.34 0.14 -3.81
N ILE A 9 8.52 0.91 -2.74
CA ILE A 9 8.71 2.37 -2.79
C ILE A 9 9.95 2.74 -3.61
N GLN A 10 11.10 2.13 -3.31
CA GLN A 10 12.36 2.34 -4.03
C GLN A 10 12.25 2.00 -5.52
N GLN A 11 11.51 0.94 -5.84
CA GLN A 11 11.24 0.53 -7.22
C GLN A 11 10.10 1.32 -7.88
N GLY A 12 9.43 2.21 -7.14
CA GLY A 12 8.25 2.95 -7.60
C GLY A 12 7.13 2.02 -8.08
N LYS A 13 6.99 0.86 -7.44
CA LYS A 13 5.93 -0.11 -7.73
C LYS A 13 4.71 0.17 -6.85
N PRO A 14 3.48 0.14 -7.40
CA PRO A 14 2.28 0.20 -6.60
C PRO A 14 2.22 -1.02 -5.66
N PHE A 15 1.68 -0.82 -4.46
CA PHE A 15 1.48 -1.90 -3.49
C PHE A 15 0.26 -1.61 -2.62
N VAL A 16 -0.26 -2.66 -1.99
CA VAL A 16 -1.29 -2.56 -0.96
C VAL A 16 -0.70 -3.05 0.34
N PHE A 17 -0.84 -2.24 1.39
CA PHE A 17 -0.51 -2.64 2.75
C PHE A 17 -1.81 -2.99 3.50
N ASP A 18 -2.01 -4.28 3.75
CA ASP A 18 -3.13 -4.77 4.55
C ASP A 18 -2.77 -4.74 6.05
N GLY A 19 -3.56 -4.00 6.82
CA GLY A 19 -3.37 -3.89 8.26
C GLY A 19 -4.57 -3.23 8.95
N THR A 20 -4.69 -3.48 10.25
CA THR A 20 -5.80 -2.92 11.05
C THR A 20 -5.75 -1.40 11.20
N LEU A 21 -4.59 -0.77 10.95
CA LEU A 21 -4.34 0.68 11.16
C LEU A 21 -4.87 1.24 12.49
N ARG A 22 -4.92 0.41 13.55
CA ARG A 22 -5.58 0.77 14.81
C ARG A 22 -4.79 1.75 15.68
N ASN A 23 -3.49 1.93 15.41
CA ASN A 23 -2.63 2.86 16.14
C ASN A 23 -2.34 4.07 15.24
N LYS A 24 -3.13 5.12 15.40
CA LYS A 24 -3.09 6.32 14.56
C LYS A 24 -1.70 6.94 14.40
N HIS A 25 -0.95 7.11 15.49
CA HIS A 25 0.36 7.74 15.43
C HIS A 25 1.37 6.88 14.68
N MET A 26 1.42 5.57 14.98
CA MET A 26 2.30 4.67 14.26
C MET A 26 1.92 4.55 12.79
N SER A 27 0.62 4.45 12.50
CA SER A 27 0.11 4.33 11.13
C SER A 27 0.44 5.56 10.29
N LEU A 28 0.21 6.77 10.80
CA LEU A 28 0.53 7.99 10.07
C LEU A 28 2.05 8.21 9.94
N SER A 29 2.83 7.94 10.99
CA SER A 29 4.30 8.00 10.92
C SER A 29 4.85 7.08 9.82
N MET A 30 4.28 5.88 9.67
CA MET A 30 4.68 4.95 8.62
C MET A 30 4.42 5.51 7.20
N LEU A 31 3.33 6.26 7.00
CA LEU A 31 3.03 6.90 5.71
C LEU A 31 4.02 8.05 5.43
N GLN A 32 4.37 8.82 6.45
CA GLN A 32 5.37 9.89 6.37
C GLN A 32 6.76 9.35 6.02
N ASP A 33 7.17 8.26 6.68
CA ASP A 33 8.43 7.60 6.41
C ASP A 33 8.45 7.00 4.99
N ALA A 34 7.32 6.49 4.50
CA ALA A 34 7.18 6.02 3.13
C ALA A 34 7.32 7.15 2.09
N LYS A 35 6.67 8.31 2.30
CA LYS A 35 6.84 9.48 1.43
C LYS A 35 8.28 10.00 1.46
N ARG A 36 8.91 10.06 2.64
CA ARG A 36 10.32 10.45 2.79
C ARG A 36 11.26 9.51 2.05
N GLU A 37 11.08 8.20 2.17
CA GLU A 37 11.89 7.22 1.42
C GLU A 37 11.74 7.42 -0.10
N ARG A 38 10.52 7.69 -0.58
CA ARG A 38 10.33 7.98 -2.00
C ARG A 38 11.10 9.24 -2.43
N GLN A 39 11.04 10.31 -1.64
CA GLN A 39 11.75 11.55 -1.94
C GLN A 39 13.26 11.34 -2.01
N LEU A 40 13.84 10.52 -1.12
CA LEU A 40 15.27 10.19 -1.13
C LEU A 40 15.71 9.40 -2.36
N THR A 41 14.77 8.69 -3.00
CA THR A 41 15.05 7.81 -4.15
C THR A 41 14.56 8.38 -5.48
N LEU A 42 13.95 9.57 -5.44
CA LEU A 42 13.45 10.27 -6.62
C LEU A 42 14.61 10.96 -7.35
N VAL A 43 14.76 10.67 -8.64
CA VAL A 43 15.71 11.36 -9.51
C VAL A 43 14.97 12.44 -10.34
N PRO A 44 15.61 13.57 -10.68
CA PRO A 44 14.99 14.58 -11.54
C PRO A 44 14.50 13.97 -12.86
N GLY A 45 13.24 14.22 -13.21
CA GLY A 45 12.61 13.67 -14.41
C GLY A 45 12.12 12.22 -14.27
N ASP A 46 12.09 11.64 -13.07
CA ASP A 46 11.52 10.32 -12.85
C ASP A 46 10.02 10.32 -13.22
N PRO A 47 9.59 9.57 -14.25
CA PRO A 47 8.21 9.59 -14.73
C PRO A 47 7.22 9.03 -13.70
N ARG A 48 7.70 8.33 -12.67
CA ARG A 48 6.87 7.77 -11.59
C ARG A 48 6.45 8.81 -10.56
N GLY A 49 7.15 9.96 -10.49
CA GLY A 49 6.81 11.06 -9.58
C GLY A 49 6.89 10.71 -8.08
N GLU A 50 6.27 11.56 -7.27
CA GLU A 50 6.13 11.35 -5.83
C GLU A 50 5.21 10.17 -5.49
N LEU A 51 5.33 9.64 -4.27
CA LEU A 51 4.47 8.54 -3.81
C LEU A 51 3.11 9.11 -3.45
N SER A 52 2.06 8.69 -4.17
CA SER A 52 0.69 8.92 -3.75
C SER A 52 0.23 7.84 -2.76
N VAL A 53 -0.45 8.27 -1.71
CA VAL A 53 -0.91 7.45 -0.59
C VAL A 53 -2.44 7.55 -0.51
N ALA A 54 -3.11 6.42 -0.65
CA ALA A 54 -4.54 6.29 -0.39
C ALA A 54 -4.78 5.43 0.87
N VAL A 55 -5.60 5.92 1.80
CA VAL A 55 -6.04 5.18 2.98
C VAL A 55 -7.47 4.68 2.74
N ILE A 56 -7.65 3.36 2.76
CA ILE A 56 -8.96 2.73 2.55
C ILE A 56 -9.47 2.16 3.88
N LEU A 57 -10.57 2.71 4.39
CA LEU A 57 -11.30 2.16 5.52
C LEU A 57 -12.41 1.24 5.02
N VAL A 58 -12.26 -0.06 5.30
CA VAL A 58 -13.38 -1.00 5.20
C VAL A 58 -14.19 -0.90 6.49
N ALA A 59 -15.20 -0.04 6.48
CA ALA A 59 -16.10 0.17 7.59
C ALA A 59 -17.00 -1.05 7.77
N THR A 60 -17.19 -1.46 9.02
CA THR A 60 -18.09 -2.55 9.38
C THR A 60 -18.62 -2.27 10.78
N ASP A 61 -19.89 -2.57 11.00
CA ASP A 61 -20.52 -2.49 12.31
C ASP A 61 -19.84 -3.46 13.28
N LEU A 62 -19.73 -3.05 14.55
CA LEU A 62 -18.98 -3.82 15.54
C LEU A 62 -19.55 -5.24 15.71
N ASP A 63 -20.87 -5.37 15.74
CA ASP A 63 -21.52 -6.67 15.94
C ASP A 63 -21.30 -7.60 14.74
N VAL A 64 -21.31 -7.05 13.52
CA VAL A 64 -20.99 -7.79 12.29
C VAL A 64 -19.52 -8.23 12.30
N ALA A 65 -18.60 -7.36 12.73
CA ALA A 65 -17.20 -7.71 12.88
C ALA A 65 -16.98 -8.82 13.94
N ARG A 66 -17.66 -8.74 15.09
CA ARG A 66 -17.64 -9.76 16.14
C ARG A 66 -18.15 -11.11 15.62
N GLN A 67 -19.29 -11.10 14.93
CA GLN A 67 -19.86 -12.31 14.34
C GLN A 67 -18.89 -12.96 13.34
N ARG A 68 -18.33 -12.19 12.40
CA ARG A 68 -17.39 -12.72 11.39
C ARG A 68 -16.09 -13.27 12.01
N VAL A 69 -15.63 -12.65 13.09
CA VAL A 69 -14.48 -13.15 13.85
C VAL A 69 -14.81 -14.49 14.51
N GLU A 70 -15.99 -14.62 15.10
CA GLU A 70 -16.46 -15.86 15.70
C GLU A 70 -16.65 -16.96 14.66
N ASP A 71 -17.27 -16.67 13.51
CA ASP A 71 -17.41 -17.60 12.39
C ASP A 71 -16.03 -18.09 11.90
N ARG A 72 -15.06 -17.18 11.81
CA ARG A 72 -13.68 -17.52 11.46
C ARG A 72 -13.03 -18.40 12.53
N ARG A 73 -13.26 -18.13 13.82
CA ARG A 73 -12.76 -18.97 14.92
C ARG A 73 -13.31 -20.38 14.80
N LEU A 74 -14.62 -20.53 14.59
CA LEU A 74 -15.26 -21.83 14.39
C LEU A 74 -14.69 -22.58 13.18
N ARG A 75 -14.42 -21.88 12.07
CA ARG A 75 -13.86 -22.47 10.85
C ARG A 75 -12.38 -22.82 10.94
N THR A 76 -11.58 -22.02 11.63
CA THR A 76 -10.10 -22.11 11.58
C THR A 76 -9.45 -22.52 12.89
N GLY A 77 -10.21 -22.58 13.98
CA GLY A 77 -9.71 -22.84 15.34
C GLY A 77 -8.89 -21.70 15.95
N ARG A 78 -8.72 -20.56 15.27
CA ARG A 78 -7.87 -19.45 15.73
C ARG A 78 -8.72 -18.32 16.34
N PRO A 79 -8.72 -18.14 17.67
CA PRO A 79 -9.50 -17.10 18.31
C PRO A 79 -8.86 -15.72 18.10
N VAL A 80 -9.70 -14.68 18.16
CA VAL A 80 -9.30 -13.28 18.28
C VAL A 80 -10.02 -12.73 19.51
N GLN A 81 -9.30 -12.01 20.36
CA GLN A 81 -9.87 -11.45 21.59
C GLN A 81 -10.91 -10.37 21.26
N GLU A 82 -12.02 -10.33 22.01
CA GLU A 82 -13.09 -9.33 21.79
C GLU A 82 -12.55 -7.90 21.89
N ASP A 83 -11.71 -7.62 22.88
CA ASP A 83 -11.09 -6.31 23.07
C ASP A 83 -10.23 -5.90 21.88
N PHE A 84 -9.58 -6.87 21.21
CA PHE A 84 -8.84 -6.61 19.99
C PHE A 84 -9.76 -6.21 18.84
N VAL A 85 -10.93 -6.85 18.70
CA VAL A 85 -11.92 -6.49 17.66
C VAL A 85 -12.45 -5.09 17.89
N ARG A 86 -12.85 -4.79 19.14
CA ARG A 86 -13.38 -3.48 19.54
C ARG A 86 -12.35 -2.37 19.32
N SER A 87 -11.15 -2.54 19.88
CA SER A 87 -10.07 -1.54 19.76
C SER A 87 -9.59 -1.37 18.31
N SER A 88 -9.58 -2.44 17.51
CA SER A 88 -9.23 -2.34 16.09
C SER A 88 -10.29 -1.60 15.29
N ASN A 89 -11.58 -1.88 15.51
CA ASN A 89 -12.68 -1.20 14.81
C ASN A 89 -12.70 0.30 15.13
N GLN A 90 -12.61 0.65 16.42
CA GLN A 90 -12.56 2.05 16.85
C GLN A 90 -11.28 2.73 16.39
N GLY A 91 -10.12 2.12 16.64
CA GLY A 91 -8.81 2.69 16.31
C GLY A 91 -8.65 2.96 14.81
N ALA A 92 -9.12 2.06 13.94
CA ALA A 92 -9.09 2.28 12.50
C ALA A 92 -9.92 3.51 12.08
N ARG A 93 -11.12 3.68 12.66
CA ARG A 93 -11.98 4.85 12.39
C ARG A 93 -11.32 6.15 12.85
N GLU A 94 -10.68 6.15 14.02
CA GLU A 94 -9.92 7.30 14.52
C GLU A 94 -8.71 7.63 13.65
N THR A 95 -7.94 6.63 13.23
CA THR A 95 -6.81 6.81 12.31
C THR A 95 -7.25 7.43 10.99
N VAL A 96 -8.34 6.94 10.42
CA VAL A 96 -8.88 7.45 9.15
C VAL A 96 -9.38 8.89 9.29
N LYS A 97 -10.01 9.23 10.43
CA LYS A 97 -10.38 10.62 10.71
C LYS A 97 -9.16 11.54 10.75
N MET A 98 -8.05 11.12 11.37
CA MET A 98 -6.81 11.90 11.36
C MET A 98 -6.15 11.95 9.98
N ALA A 99 -6.31 10.90 9.18
CA ALA A 99 -5.76 10.83 7.83
C ALA A 99 -6.43 11.84 6.87
N GLU A 100 -7.66 12.27 7.13
CA GLU A 100 -8.35 13.28 6.30
C GLU A 100 -7.69 14.66 6.35
N ASP A 101 -7.11 15.01 7.50
CA ASP A 101 -6.45 16.29 7.74
C ASP A 101 -4.92 16.19 7.60
N CYS A 102 -4.40 15.07 7.07
CA CYS A 102 -2.98 14.79 6.97
C CYS A 102 -2.47 15.06 5.55
N ASP A 103 -1.55 16.03 5.40
CA ASP A 103 -0.96 16.40 4.10
C ASP A 103 -0.25 15.24 3.39
N ASP A 104 0.20 14.23 4.15
CA ASP A 104 0.85 13.04 3.62
C ASP A 104 -0.13 11.99 3.07
N VAL A 105 -1.44 12.23 3.14
CA VAL A 105 -2.49 11.34 2.63
C VAL A 105 -3.24 12.02 1.47
N ASP A 106 -3.11 11.46 0.28
CA ASP A 106 -3.65 12.05 -0.95
C ASP A 106 -5.14 11.74 -1.16
N LEU A 107 -5.61 10.63 -0.59
CA LEU A 107 -6.99 10.18 -0.69
C LEU A 107 -7.40 9.33 0.51
N VAL A 108 -8.56 9.63 1.09
CA VAL A 108 -9.26 8.75 2.03
C VAL A 108 -10.48 8.16 1.34
N VAL A 109 -10.61 6.83 1.41
CA VAL A 109 -11.72 6.08 0.82
C VAL A 109 -12.43 5.30 1.93
N ARG A 110 -13.76 5.28 1.89
CA ARG A 110 -14.56 4.49 2.82
C ARG A 110 -15.44 3.51 2.05
N ILE A 111 -15.39 2.26 2.48
CA ILE A 111 -16.17 1.16 1.93
C ILE A 111 -17.04 0.61 3.05
N ASP A 112 -18.35 0.58 2.84
CA ASP A 112 -19.26 -0.13 3.73
C ASP A 112 -19.19 -1.63 3.46
N ASN A 113 -18.99 -2.39 4.53
CA ASN A 113 -18.97 -3.83 4.54
C ASN A 113 -19.78 -4.37 5.75
N SER A 114 -20.80 -3.63 6.19
CA SER A 114 -21.69 -4.03 7.28
C SER A 114 -22.74 -5.07 6.86
N SER A 115 -22.92 -5.35 5.57
CA SER A 115 -23.95 -6.32 5.17
C SER A 115 -23.66 -7.75 5.64
N THR A 116 -24.70 -8.44 6.10
CA THR A 116 -24.69 -9.85 6.53
C THR A 116 -25.36 -10.79 5.53
N ASP A 117 -26.05 -10.27 4.52
CA ASP A 117 -26.82 -11.03 3.53
C ASP A 117 -26.01 -11.45 2.28
N GLY A 118 -24.69 -11.24 2.30
CA GLY A 118 -23.81 -11.50 1.17
C GLY A 118 -23.75 -10.37 0.14
N THR A 119 -24.44 -9.24 0.37
CA THR A 119 -24.26 -8.03 -0.44
C THR A 119 -22.78 -7.63 -0.46
N PRO A 120 -22.19 -7.41 -1.65
CA PRO A 120 -20.80 -6.99 -1.76
C PRO A 120 -20.54 -5.66 -1.06
N PRO A 121 -19.31 -5.42 -0.58
CA PRO A 121 -18.93 -4.12 -0.03
C PRO A 121 -19.16 -2.99 -1.06
N THR A 122 -19.60 -1.84 -0.59
CA THR A 122 -19.92 -0.68 -1.44
C THR A 122 -19.15 0.56 -1.02
N PHE A 123 -18.77 1.41 -1.98
CA PHE A 123 -18.17 2.70 -1.65
C PHE A 123 -19.22 3.61 -1.02
N LEU A 124 -18.90 4.20 0.14
CA LEU A 124 -19.79 5.16 0.80
C LEU A 124 -19.86 6.49 0.03
N ASP A 125 -18.79 6.83 -0.69
CA ASP A 125 -18.74 8.02 -1.55
C ASP A 125 -18.27 7.62 -2.97
N PRO A 126 -19.15 7.71 -3.98
CA PRO A 126 -18.80 7.45 -5.38
C PRO A 126 -17.66 8.34 -5.92
N ALA A 127 -17.51 9.57 -5.42
CA ALA A 127 -16.45 10.46 -5.88
C ALA A 127 -15.07 9.96 -5.44
N SER A 128 -14.93 9.52 -4.18
CA SER A 128 -13.71 8.85 -3.70
C SER A 128 -13.37 7.58 -4.50
N ALA A 129 -14.38 6.81 -4.94
CA ALA A 129 -14.19 5.63 -5.77
C ALA A 129 -13.61 5.99 -7.15
N ALA A 130 -14.14 7.04 -7.77
CA ALA A 130 -13.62 7.57 -9.04
C ALA A 130 -12.17 8.06 -8.89
N ARG A 131 -11.88 8.84 -7.84
CA ARG A 131 -10.51 9.31 -7.55
C ARG A 131 -9.53 8.16 -7.30
N LEU A 132 -9.96 7.11 -6.59
CA LEU A 132 -9.13 5.92 -6.38
C LEU A 132 -8.81 5.23 -7.70
N LYS A 133 -9.80 5.14 -8.61
CA LYS A 133 -9.60 4.57 -9.96
C LYS A 133 -8.61 5.41 -10.77
N GLU A 134 -8.69 6.73 -10.74
CA GLU A 134 -7.74 7.62 -11.41
C GLU A 134 -6.31 7.46 -10.86
N LEU A 135 -6.19 7.44 -9.52
CA LEU A 135 -4.90 7.29 -8.84
C LEU A 135 -4.21 5.97 -9.23
N THR A 136 -4.99 4.90 -9.33
CA THR A 136 -4.48 3.56 -9.70
C THR A 136 -4.32 3.35 -11.20
N ALA A 137 -5.03 4.10 -12.05
CA ALA A 137 -4.91 4.02 -13.50
C ALA A 137 -3.61 4.65 -14.03
N THR A 138 -3.14 5.72 -13.39
CA THR A 138 -1.89 6.43 -13.76
C THR A 138 -0.67 5.49 -13.71
N THR A 139 -0.75 4.41 -12.93
CA THR A 139 0.30 3.40 -12.80
C THR A 139 0.42 2.44 -14.00
N LEU A 140 -0.61 2.32 -14.85
CA LEU A 140 -0.59 1.41 -16.01
C LEU A 140 0.13 2.01 -17.22
N VAL A 141 0.20 3.34 -17.33
CA VAL A 141 0.78 4.01 -18.51
C VAL A 141 2.31 4.00 -18.47
N ALA A 142 2.93 4.02 -17.28
CA ALA A 142 4.39 3.95 -17.14
C ALA A 142 4.98 2.57 -17.53
N HIS A 143 4.16 1.51 -17.57
CA HIS A 143 4.58 0.18 -18.03
C HIS A 143 4.23 -0.10 -19.50
N ALA A 144 3.35 0.68 -20.12
CA ALA A 144 2.99 0.52 -21.53
C ALA A 144 4.05 1.07 -22.51
N GLY A 145 5.08 1.77 -21.99
CA GLY A 145 6.19 2.32 -22.77
C GLY A 145 7.42 1.41 -22.90
N VAL A 146 7.41 0.19 -22.34
CA VAL A 146 8.53 -0.75 -22.46
C VAL A 146 8.09 -1.98 -23.25
N GLY A 147 8.38 -1.94 -24.55
CA GLY A 147 8.69 -3.12 -25.37
C GLY A 147 7.50 -3.99 -25.77
N THR A 148 7.04 -3.79 -27.00
CA THR A 148 6.53 -4.90 -27.81
C THR A 148 7.47 -6.10 -27.70
N LYS A 149 6.88 -7.29 -27.53
CA LYS A 149 7.55 -8.59 -27.63
C LYS A 149 8.35 -8.67 -28.94
N ASP A 150 9.66 -8.46 -28.85
CA ASP A 150 10.72 -9.00 -29.70
C ASP A 150 11.99 -8.19 -29.43
N ASP A 151 12.64 -8.44 -28.29
CA ASP A 151 14.10 -8.25 -28.12
C ASP A 151 14.52 -8.79 -26.74
N VAL A 152 14.63 -10.11 -26.66
CA VAL A 152 15.44 -10.76 -25.63
C VAL A 152 16.89 -10.71 -26.12
N GLN A 153 17.56 -9.57 -25.97
CA GLN A 153 19.01 -9.57 -25.88
C GLN A 153 19.42 -9.67 -24.42
N ARG A 154 19.83 -10.89 -24.04
CA ARG A 154 20.50 -11.17 -22.77
C ARG A 154 21.70 -10.23 -22.65
N GLU A 155 21.75 -9.43 -21.59
CA GLU A 155 23.02 -8.80 -21.22
C GLU A 155 24.07 -9.88 -20.93
N PRO A 156 25.28 -9.82 -21.51
CA PRO A 156 26.33 -10.75 -21.19
C PRO A 156 26.85 -10.41 -19.79
N VAL A 157 26.77 -11.40 -18.89
CA VAL A 157 27.23 -11.40 -17.50
C VAL A 157 28.72 -11.00 -17.32
N GLY A 158 29.47 -10.77 -18.40
CA GLY A 158 30.89 -10.42 -18.38
C GLY A 158 31.24 -8.94 -18.12
N LEU A 159 30.32 -7.98 -18.29
CA LEU A 159 30.69 -6.56 -18.21
C LEU A 159 30.85 -6.03 -16.77
N ARG A 160 30.14 -6.60 -15.79
CA ARG A 160 30.32 -6.23 -14.37
C ARG A 160 31.61 -6.80 -13.77
N GLN A 161 32.04 -7.97 -14.23
CA GLN A 161 33.29 -8.60 -13.78
C GLN A 161 34.50 -7.80 -14.28
N ALA A 162 34.51 -7.40 -15.56
CA ALA A 162 35.59 -6.61 -16.15
C ALA A 162 35.71 -5.20 -15.54
N ALA A 163 34.60 -4.56 -15.16
CA ALA A 163 34.62 -3.26 -14.49
C ALA A 163 35.16 -3.35 -13.05
N LEU A 164 34.91 -4.47 -12.35
CA LEU A 164 35.41 -4.70 -11.00
C LEU A 164 36.91 -5.03 -11.01
N GLU A 165 37.37 -5.83 -11.97
CA GLU A 165 38.79 -6.17 -12.14
C GLU A 165 39.64 -4.96 -12.56
N ALA A 166 39.10 -4.08 -13.40
CA ALA A 166 39.77 -2.84 -13.81
C ALA A 166 39.89 -1.80 -12.68
N GLU A 167 38.97 -1.79 -11.72
CA GLU A 167 39.00 -0.88 -10.57
C GLU A 167 39.98 -1.36 -9.49
N VAL A 168 40.13 -2.68 -9.32
CA VAL A 168 41.12 -3.29 -8.40
C VAL A 168 42.54 -3.07 -8.93
N ALA A 169 42.77 -3.21 -10.23
CA ALA A 169 44.08 -3.00 -10.86
C ALA A 169 44.58 -1.54 -10.85
N ARG A 170 43.71 -0.56 -10.53
CA ARG A 170 44.10 0.86 -10.39
C ARG A 170 44.47 1.26 -8.96
N ARG A 171 44.30 0.35 -7.99
CA ARG A 171 44.56 0.59 -6.57
C ARG A 171 45.83 -0.11 -6.05
N GLU A 172 46.50 -0.87 -6.91
CA GLU A 172 47.85 -1.40 -6.72
C GLU A 172 48.87 -0.57 -7.49
#